data_AF-A0A6L9ZZX4-F1
#
_entry.id   AF-A0A6L9ZZX4-F1
#
_cell.length_a   1.000
_cell.length_b   1.000
_cell.length_c   1.000
_cell.angle_alpha   90.00
_cell.angle_beta   90.00
_cell.angle_gamma   90.00
#
_symmetry.space_group_name_H-M   'P 1'
#
loop_
_entity.id
_entity.type
_entity.pdbx_description
1 polymer ?
#
loop_
_entity_poly.entity_id
_entity_poly.type
_entity_poly.pdbx_seq_one_letter_code
_entity_poly.pdbx_strand_id
1 'polypeptide(L)' 'MSNNTPVVDIELTPEYKRNLRQISKKYRRIRLDTQPVKDRPCDYFYD' A
#
# COMPACT_ATOMS: atom_id res chain seq x y z
N MET A 1 -17.77 11.52 19.03
CA MET A 1 -18.31 11.44 17.65
C MET A 1 -18.64 9.99 17.38
N SER A 2 -19.92 9.64 17.23
CA SER A 2 -20.31 8.26 16.90
C SER A 2 -19.99 8.00 15.43
N ASN A 3 -18.97 7.21 15.16
CA ASN A 3 -18.64 6.72 13.83
C ASN A 3 -19.64 5.63 13.44
N ASN A 4 -20.86 6.02 13.06
CA ASN A 4 -21.86 5.14 12.47
C ASN A 4 -21.50 4.83 11.01
N THR A 5 -20.30 4.28 10.77
CA THR A 5 -19.97 3.75 9.45
C THR A 5 -20.66 2.40 9.29
N PRO A 6 -21.53 2.22 8.27
CA PRO A 6 -22.16 0.93 8.05
C PRO A 6 -21.07 -0.11 7.80
N VAL A 7 -21.09 -1.17 8.60
CA VAL A 7 -20.23 -2.34 8.39
C VAL A 7 -20.78 -3.06 7.17
N VAL A 8 -20.23 -2.73 6.01
CA VAL A 8 -20.55 -3.42 4.75
C VAL A 8 -19.80 -4.74 4.77
N ASP A 9 -20.53 -5.84 4.77
CA ASP A 9 -19.95 -7.17 4.60
C ASP A 9 -19.63 -7.38 3.13
N ILE A 10 -18.34 -7.51 2.81
CA ILE A 10 -17.85 -7.66 1.44
C ILE A 10 -17.31 -9.08 1.31
N GLU A 11 -18.07 -9.94 0.64
CA GLU A 11 -17.61 -11.28 0.32
C GLU A 11 -16.56 -11.24 -0.79
N LEU A 12 -15.30 -11.47 -0.40
CA LEU A 12 -14.20 -11.57 -1.35
C LEU A 12 -14.18 -12.96 -1.99
N THR A 13 -14.14 -13.00 -3.32
CA THR A 13 -13.97 -14.26 -4.07
C THR A 13 -12.62 -14.92 -3.75
N PRO A 14 -12.50 -16.25 -3.88
CA PRO A 14 -11.23 -16.95 -3.63
C PRO A 14 -10.07 -16.41 -4.47
N GLU A 15 -10.32 -16.07 -5.73
CA GLU A 15 -9.34 -15.48 -6.64
C GLU A 15 -8.86 -14.11 -6.13
N TYR A 16 -9.80 -13.25 -5.74
CA TYR A 16 -9.46 -11.93 -5.21
C TYR A 16 -8.64 -12.03 -3.92
N LYS A 17 -8.99 -12.95 -3.01
CA LYS A 17 -8.20 -13.24 -1.79
C LYS A 17 -6.77 -13.68 -2.13
N ARG A 18 -6.60 -14.52 -3.15
CA ARG A 18 -5.27 -14.98 -3.60
C ARG A 18 -4.45 -13.83 -4.14
N ASN A 19 -5.03 -12.99 -4.99
CA ASN A 19 -4.37 -11.84 -5.58
C ASN A 19 -3.93 -10.85 -4.49
N LEU A 20 -4.80 -10.54 -3.53
CA LEU A 20 -4.47 -9.70 -2.38
C LEU A 20 -3.29 -10.26 -1.56
N ARG A 21 -3.26 -11.57 -1.32
CA ARG A 21 -2.14 -12.22 -0.62
C ARG A 21 -0.82 -12.11 -1.38
N GLN A 22 -0.85 -12.17 -2.72
CA GLN A 22 0.35 -11.98 -3.53
C GLN A 22 0.83 -10.54 -3.48
N ILE A 23 -0.08 -9.58 -3.63
CA ILE A 23 0.23 -8.14 -3.55
C ILE A 23 0.81 -7.79 -2.18
N SER A 24 0.19 -8.24 -1.09
CA SER A 24 0.66 -7.93 0.26
C SER A 24 2.05 -8.51 0.56
N LYS A 25 2.36 -9.69 0.02
CA LYS A 25 3.72 -10.25 0.10
C LYS A 25 4.71 -9.44 -0.73
N LYS A 26 4.37 -9.13 -1.99
CA LYS A 26 5.23 -8.38 -2.92
C LYS A 26 5.63 -7.03 -2.35
N TYR A 27 4.68 -6.30 -1.77
CA TYR A 27 4.90 -4.95 -1.26
C TYR A 27 5.04 -4.88 0.26
N ARG A 28 5.29 -6.01 0.94
CA ARG A 28 5.44 -6.04 2.41
C ARG A 28 6.55 -5.11 2.90
N ARG A 29 7.58 -4.90 2.09
CA ARG A 29 8.74 -4.06 2.38
C ARG A 29 8.79 -2.80 1.52
N ILE A 30 7.66 -2.36 0.99
CA ILE A 30 7.60 -1.19 0.11
C ILE A 30 8.26 0.06 0.69
N ARG A 31 8.23 0.25 2.02
CA ARG A 31 8.92 1.35 2.69
C ARG A 31 10.45 1.27 2.54
N LEU A 32 11.03 0.07 2.65
CA LEU A 32 12.46 -0.17 2.43
C LEU A 32 12.80 -0.07 0.94
N ASP A 33 11.94 -0.62 0.07
CA ASP A 33 12.15 -0.58 -1.38
C ASP A 33 12.11 0.85 -1.93
N THR A 34 11.33 1.74 -1.30
CA THR A 34 11.22 3.17 -1.67
C THR A 34 12.17 4.08 -0.89
N GLN A 35 12.82 3.58 0.17
CA GLN A 35 13.79 4.32 0.97
C GLN A 35 14.95 4.92 0.14
N PRO A 36 15.60 4.18 -0.79
CA PRO A 36 16.65 4.76 -1.63
C PRO A 36 16.15 5.83 -2.62
N VAL A 37 14.84 5.99 -2.81
CA VAL A 37 14.26 7.10 -3.59
C VAL A 37 14.07 8.33 -2.71
N LYS A 38 13.77 8.15 -1.42
CA LYS A 38 13.63 9.25 -0.44
C LYS A 38 14.97 9.81 0.04
N ASP A 39 15.96 8.94 0.20
CA ASP A 39 17.29 9.31 0.68
C ASP A 39 18.21 9.80 -0.43
N ARG A 40 17.75 9.76 -1.69
CA ARG A 40 18.36 10.59 -2.73
C ARG A 40 18.16 12.04 -2.29
N PRO A 41 19.23 12.85 -2.16
CA PRO A 41 19.03 14.28 -2.03
C PRO A 41 18.17 14.69 -3.21
N CYS A 42 17.07 15.39 -2.91
CA CYS A 42 16.31 16.04 -3.94
C CYS A 42 17.23 17.11 -4.54
N ASP A 43 18.09 16.72 -5.48
CA ASP A 43 18.79 17.63 -6.36
C ASP A 43 17.75 18.20 -7.32
N TYR A 44 16.82 18.99 -6.76
CA TYR A 44 16.15 20.03 -7.51
C TYR A 44 17.21 21.08 -7.77
N PHE A 45 17.97 20.84 -8.85
CA PHE A 45 18.57 21.91 -9.63
C PHE A 45 17.45 22.90 -9.97
N TYR A 46 17.44 24.04 -9.28
CA TYR A 46 16.94 25.26 -9.87
C TYR A 46 18.10 25.81 -10.70
N ASP A 47 18.05 25.61 -12.02
CA ASP A 47 18.73 26.48 -12.98
C ASP A 47 17.76 27.59 -13.40
#